data_AF-A0A0M2XLL7-F1
#
_entry.id   AF-A0A0M2XLL7-F1
#
_cell.length_a   1.000
_cell.length_b   1.000
_cell.length_c   1.000
_cell.angle_alpha   90.00
_cell.angle_beta   90.00
_cell.angle_gamma   90.00
#
_symmetry.space_group_name_H-M   'P 1'
#
loop_
_entity.id
_entity.type
_entity.pdbx_description
1 polymer ?
#
loop_
_entity_poly.entity_id
_entity_poly.type
_entity_poly.pdbx_seq_one_letter_code
_entity_poly.pdbx_strand_id
1 'polypeptide(L)'
;MTDNANDTTATDNAEAQEAPKAPFLKVVKGNPTDAQVATLAVLFAGMANGAADAGPKGPRNQWGNLDDRLQQPLSYSPGSFQNVQFY
;
A
#
# COMPACT_ATOMS: atom_id res chain seq x y z
N MET A 1 -29.16 35.46 -46.48
CA MET A 1 -28.40 34.27 -46.90
C MET A 1 -26.93 34.66 -47.04
N THR A 2 -26.16 34.54 -45.95
CA THR A 2 -24.80 33.97 -45.93
C THR A 2 -24.28 33.98 -44.49
N ASP A 3 -23.82 32.81 -44.08
CA ASP A 3 -23.70 32.35 -42.70
C ASP A 3 -22.33 32.68 -42.08
N ASN A 4 -22.35 32.94 -40.78
CA ASN A 4 -21.19 33.19 -39.93
C ASN A 4 -20.39 31.89 -39.73
N ALA A 5 -19.39 31.65 -40.57
CA ALA A 5 -18.46 30.53 -40.45
C ALA A 5 -17.41 30.79 -39.34
N ASN A 6 -17.84 30.67 -38.09
CA ASN A 6 -16.95 30.25 -37.02
C ASN A 6 -16.86 28.73 -37.07
N ASP A 7 -16.01 28.19 -37.93
CA ASP A 7 -15.60 26.79 -37.85
C ASP A 7 -14.19 26.75 -37.27
N THR A 8 -14.19 26.83 -35.94
CA THR A 8 -13.16 26.37 -35.02
C THR A 8 -12.13 25.48 -35.70
N THR A 9 -10.90 25.97 -35.81
CA THR A 9 -9.73 25.14 -36.05
C THR A 9 -9.75 24.02 -35.01
N ALA A 10 -10.09 22.82 -35.45
CA ALA A 10 -9.97 21.59 -34.68
C ALA A 10 -8.50 21.49 -34.25
N THR A 11 -8.25 21.99 -33.06
CA THR A 11 -7.00 21.82 -32.35
C THR A 11 -6.85 20.33 -32.18
N ASP A 12 -5.82 19.79 -32.84
CA ASP A 12 -5.32 18.42 -32.66
C ASP A 12 -5.16 18.15 -31.16
N ASN A 13 -6.23 17.65 -30.53
CA ASN A 13 -6.13 16.90 -29.30
C ASN A 13 -5.59 15.53 -29.68
N ALA A 14 -4.28 15.49 -29.94
CA ALA A 14 -3.51 14.27 -29.83
C ALA A 14 -3.48 13.87 -28.35
N GLU A 15 -4.62 13.38 -27.86
CA GLU A 15 -4.67 12.54 -26.69
C GLU A 15 -3.75 11.36 -27.01
N ALA A 16 -2.59 11.33 -26.35
CA ALA A 16 -1.68 10.20 -26.40
C ALA A 16 -2.49 8.97 -25.99
N GLN A 17 -2.95 8.22 -26.98
CA GLN A 17 -3.74 7.03 -26.80
C GLN A 17 -2.81 5.98 -26.22
N GLU A 18 -2.70 5.97 -24.90
CA GLU A 18 -2.03 4.96 -24.11
C GLU A 18 -2.53 3.60 -24.63
N ALA A 19 -1.63 2.81 -25.21
CA ALA A 19 -1.98 1.51 -25.76
C ALA A 19 -2.73 0.70 -24.68
N PRO A 20 -3.82 -0.01 -25.04
CA PRO A 20 -4.64 -0.70 -24.06
C PRO A 20 -3.77 -1.69 -23.27
N LYS A 21 -3.63 -1.42 -21.96
CA LYS A 21 -2.84 -2.25 -21.06
C LYS A 21 -3.48 -3.64 -21.00
N ALA A 22 -2.66 -4.68 -21.08
CA ALA A 22 -3.15 -6.05 -21.04
C ALA A 22 -3.99 -6.30 -19.77
N PRO A 23 -5.09 -7.07 -19.86
CA PRO A 23 -5.97 -7.30 -18.73
C PRO A 23 -5.23 -8.08 -17.64
N PHE A 24 -5.45 -7.68 -16.39
CA PHE A 24 -4.86 -8.33 -15.21
C PHE A 24 -5.28 -9.79 -15.06
N LEU A 25 -6.52 -10.11 -15.43
CA LEU A 25 -7.09 -11.44 -15.34
C LEU A 25 -7.95 -11.71 -16.57
N LYS A 26 -7.84 -12.93 -17.11
CA LYS A 26 -8.64 -13.41 -18.25
C LYS A 26 -9.42 -14.65 -17.84
N VAL A 27 -10.74 -14.58 -17.97
CA VAL A 27 -11.63 -15.74 -17.74
C VAL A 27 -11.65 -16.60 -19.00
N VAL A 28 -11.17 -17.84 -18.90
CA VAL A 28 -11.07 -18.77 -20.05
C VAL A 28 -12.33 -19.62 -20.20
N LYS A 29 -12.97 -19.99 -19.08
CA LYS A 29 -14.15 -20.88 -19.06
C LYS A 29 -15.14 -20.42 -17.99
N GLY A 30 -16.43 -20.41 -18.34
CA GLY A 30 -17.53 -20.16 -17.40
C GLY A 30 -18.01 -21.44 -16.72
N ASN A 31 -18.73 -21.27 -15.60
CA ASN A 31 -19.25 -22.32 -14.72
C ASN A 31 -18.19 -23.04 -13.84
N PRO A 32 -17.54 -22.30 -12.91
CA PRO A 32 -16.70 -22.93 -11.89
C PRO A 32 -17.55 -23.74 -10.90
N THR A 33 -16.96 -24.76 -10.29
CA THR A 33 -17.61 -25.45 -9.16
C THR A 33 -17.53 -24.60 -7.88
N ASP A 34 -18.38 -24.86 -6.89
CA ASP A 34 -18.39 -24.11 -5.63
C ASP A 34 -17.01 -24.07 -4.94
N ALA A 35 -16.27 -25.18 -5.01
CA ALA A 35 -14.90 -25.26 -4.49
C ALA A 35 -13.92 -24.32 -5.22
N GLN A 36 -14.09 -24.15 -6.54
CA GLN A 36 -13.26 -23.24 -7.32
C GLN A 36 -13.62 -21.78 -7.02
N VAL A 37 -14.90 -21.47 -6.81
CA VAL A 37 -15.33 -20.13 -6.38
C VAL A 37 -14.73 -19.77 -5.03
N ALA A 38 -14.79 -20.68 -4.04
CA ALA A 38 -14.18 -20.47 -2.73
C ALA A 38 -12.67 -20.23 -2.83
N THR A 39 -11.98 -21.00 -3.68
CA THR A 39 -10.54 -20.86 -3.89
C THR A 39 -10.19 -19.49 -4.47
N LEU A 40 -10.93 -19.02 -5.47
CA LEU A 40 -10.74 -17.69 -6.06
C LEU A 40 -10.99 -16.58 -5.03
N ALA A 41 -12.04 -16.70 -4.22
CA ALA A 41 -12.34 -15.74 -3.16
C ALA A 41 -11.20 -15.66 -2.12
N VAL A 42 -10.67 -16.80 -1.68
CA VAL A 42 -9.53 -16.87 -0.76
C VAL A 42 -8.28 -16.24 -1.37
N LEU A 43 -8.00 -16.53 -2.65
CA LEU A 43 -6.86 -15.95 -3.35
C LEU A 43 -6.96 -14.42 -3.41
N PHE A 44 -8.10 -13.87 -3.83
CA PHE A 44 -8.30 -12.42 -3.90
C PHE A 44 -8.25 -11.76 -2.52
N ALA A 45 -8.82 -12.38 -1.49
CA ALA A 45 -8.73 -11.89 -0.11
C ALA A 45 -7.28 -11.87 0.38
N GLY A 46 -6.50 -12.91 0.09
CA GLY A 46 -5.07 -12.97 0.41
C GLY A 46 -4.26 -11.89 -0.30
N MET A 47 -4.52 -11.65 -1.59
CA MET A 47 -3.87 -10.59 -2.36
C MET A 47 -4.21 -9.19 -1.82
N ALA A 48 -5.46 -8.96 -1.43
CA ALA A 48 -5.88 -7.70 -0.82
C ALA A 48 -5.17 -7.46 0.52
N ASN A 49 -5.00 -8.50 1.34
CA ASN A 49 -4.31 -8.39 2.62
C ASN A 49 -2.80 -8.14 2.45
N GLY A 50 -2.16 -8.77 1.45
CA GLY A 50 -0.76 -8.50 1.11
C GLY A 50 -0.53 -7.08 0.57
N ALA A 51 -1.53 -6.49 -0.09
CA ALA A 51 -1.48 -5.08 -0.51
C ALA A 51 -1.66 -4.10 0.67
N ALA A 52 -2.35 -4.52 1.73
CA ALA A 52 -2.52 -3.72 2.95
C ALA A 52 -1.23 -3.63 3.79
N ASP A 53 -0.30 -4.57 3.63
CA ASP A 53 1.04 -4.56 4.25
C ASP A 53 2.08 -3.78 3.43
N ALA A 54 1.62 -2.92 2.51
CA ALA A 54 2.43 -1.82 1.97
C ALA A 54 2.49 -0.65 2.98
N GLY A 55 2.60 -0.95 4.27
CA GLY A 55 2.97 0.01 5.30
C GLY A 55 4.29 0.71 4.92
N PRO A 56 4.56 1.90 5.49
CA PRO A 56 5.69 2.72 5.09
C PRO A 56 6.99 1.88 5.07
N LYS A 57 7.61 1.76 3.89
CA LYS A 57 8.94 1.18 3.64
C LYS A 57 10.03 2.05 4.28
N GLY A 58 9.99 2.20 5.59
CA GLY A 58 10.93 3.00 6.36
C GLY A 58 11.27 2.32 7.67
N PRO A 59 12.34 2.77 8.34
CA PRO A 59 12.60 2.34 9.71
C PRO A 59 11.35 2.59 10.56
N ARG A 60 11.06 1.64 11.46
CA ARG A 60 9.90 1.71 12.35
C ARG A 60 9.88 3.06 13.06
N ASN A 61 8.79 3.82 12.92
CA ASN A 61 8.62 5.06 13.66
C ASN A 61 8.43 4.73 15.14
N GLN A 62 9.43 5.06 15.97
CA GLN A 62 9.40 4.84 17.42
C GLN A 62 9.02 6.12 18.19
N TRP A 63 8.63 7.19 17.49
CA TRP A 63 8.27 8.45 18.14
C TRP A 63 7.01 8.26 19.00
N GLY A 64 7.11 8.62 20.27
CA GLY A 64 6.00 8.48 21.23
C GLY A 64 5.81 7.06 21.78
N ASN A 65 6.79 6.18 21.63
CA ASN A 65 6.75 4.86 22.26
C ASN A 65 6.61 5.02 23.79
N LEU A 66 5.61 4.35 24.37
CA LEU A 66 5.34 4.40 25.81
C LEU A 66 6.48 3.78 26.62
N ASP A 67 7.14 2.77 26.08
CA ASP A 67 8.32 2.15 26.70
C ASP A 67 9.45 3.16 26.91
N ASP A 68 9.62 4.11 25.99
CA ASP A 68 10.64 5.16 26.07
C ASP A 68 10.36 6.16 27.22
N ARG A 69 9.08 6.24 27.66
CA ARG A 69 8.68 7.05 28.82
C ARG A 69 8.79 6.28 30.14
N LEU A 70 8.58 4.97 30.10
CA LEU A 70 8.56 4.10 31.28
C LEU A 70 9.97 3.59 31.63
N GLN A 71 10.81 3.40 30.61
CA GLN A 71 12.22 3.02 30.74
C GLN A 71 13.05 4.30 30.75
N GLN A 72 13.01 5.06 31.85
CA GLN A 72 14.08 6.03 32.08
C GLN A 72 15.38 5.21 32.20
N PRO A 73 16.40 5.43 31.33
CA PRO A 73 17.70 4.84 31.59
C PRO A 73 18.10 5.35 32.97
N LEU A 74 18.32 4.43 33.93
CA LEU A 74 18.75 4.78 35.27
C LEU A 74 19.91 5.75 35.12
N SER A 75 19.67 7.03 35.39
CA SER A 75 20.65 8.09 35.21
C SER A 75 21.85 7.72 36.06
N TYR A 76 22.91 7.27 35.41
CA TYR A 76 24.16 6.95 36.06
C TYR A 76 24.69 8.23 36.68
N SER A 77 24.72 8.28 38.02
CA SER A 77 25.51 9.26 38.74
C SER A 77 26.96 8.77 38.73
N PRO A 78 27.97 9.62 38.48
CA PRO A 78 29.37 9.21 38.51
C PRO A 78 29.83 8.65 39.87
N GLY A 79 29.01 8.74 40.93
CA GLY A 79 29.23 8.12 42.23
C GLY A 79 28.34 6.91 42.56
N SER A 80 27.50 6.41 41.64
CA SER A 80 26.62 5.26 41.92
C SER A 80 27.27 3.94 41.52
N PHE A 81 27.48 3.06 42.49
CA PHE A 81 27.85 1.65 42.27
C PHE A 81 26.59 0.79 42.26
N GLN A 82 26.45 -0.10 41.27
CA GLN A 82 25.38 -1.08 41.28
C GLN A 82 25.73 -2.22 42.22
N ASN A 83 24.80 -2.59 43.10
CA ASN A 83 24.93 -3.76 43.95
C ASN A 83 24.53 -4.98 43.11
N VAL A 84 25.50 -5.62 42.44
CA VAL A 84 25.27 -6.85 41.68
C VAL A 84 25.38 -8.05 42.63
N GLN A 85 24.29 -8.80 42.76
CA GLN A 85 24.30 -10.10 43.42
C GLN A 85 24.38 -11.19 42.34
N PHE A 86 25.48 -11.93 42.33
CA PHE A 86 25.62 -13.12 41.51
C PHE A 86 24.96 -14.30 42.25
N TYR A 87 23.98 -14.94 41.60
CA TYR A 87 23.41 -16.22 42.01
C TYR A 87 23.73 -17.26 40.94
#